data_AF-A0A4Q2X9Z7-F1
#
_entry.id   AF-A0A4Q2X9Z7-F1
#
_cell.length_a   1.000
_cell.length_b   1.000
_cell.length_c   1.000
_cell.angle_alpha   90.00
_cell.angle_beta   90.00
_cell.angle_gamma   90.00
#
_symmetry.space_group_name_H-M   'P 1'
#
loop_
_entity.id
_entity.type
_entity.pdbx_description
1 polymer ?
#
loop_
_entity_poly.entity_id
_entity_poly.type
_entity_poly.pdbx_seq_one_letter_code
_entity_poly.pdbx_strand_id
1 'polypeptide(L)'
;MIRTRRDFLKLAGLTAASAGWGCAPASSSSSSASWSSRDLEALRSIASSNGARGWAAWQGSRQVAAWQDGSRGPSLSITKSIAALAATRAAGEGWLDPSERVCDTLPEWRSDPQKSRITVLMLLQQTSGLEAGVIPLYRNQPVDKGRAAVALRCVDSPGTVFRYGPGHWETLAEVMRRKLSHRGETLPAFMNRAVMRPVGLSPWNWRADRGNNPYFSTGTQLDIRELGRLGRTISGLLAGKNHDGFSAGEFVRLTRPSSVNPMFGGGLWRNTRAGRPGAVAIQVERNIDDPRPASFWNQACLSNHQPPGFVALIGSGGRRVYLWPDQDRRIARLGSSPSWSDAALLARV
;
A
#
# COMPACT_ATOMS: atom_id res chain seq x y z
N MET A 1 -2.41 25.93 -8.69
CA MET A 1 -1.35 25.83 -7.65
C MET A 1 -1.49 24.48 -6.93
N ILE A 2 -0.54 23.55 -7.07
CA ILE A 2 -0.60 22.19 -6.48
C ILE A 2 -0.26 22.28 -4.98
N ARG A 3 -1.25 22.10 -4.09
CA ARG A 3 -1.07 22.15 -2.63
C ARG A 3 -1.20 20.77 -1.97
N THR A 4 -1.87 19.82 -2.62
CA THR A 4 -2.20 18.50 -2.05
C THR A 4 -1.81 17.33 -2.96
N ARG A 5 -1.83 16.09 -2.44
CA ARG A 5 -1.70 14.86 -3.25
C ARG A 5 -2.78 14.81 -4.35
N ARG A 6 -4.00 15.29 -4.08
CA ARG A 6 -5.08 15.35 -5.07
C ARG A 6 -4.76 16.26 -6.24
N ASP A 7 -4.02 17.35 -6.01
CA ASP A 7 -3.62 18.27 -7.09
C ASP A 7 -2.55 17.67 -8.01
N PHE A 8 -1.65 16.83 -7.48
CA PHE A 8 -0.72 16.06 -8.31
C PHE A 8 -1.45 15.06 -9.22
N LEU A 9 -2.56 14.50 -8.75
CA LEU A 9 -3.38 13.55 -9.52
C LEU A 9 -4.23 14.22 -10.62
N LYS A 10 -4.60 15.50 -10.47
CA LYS A 10 -5.30 16.27 -11.52
C LYS A 10 -4.45 16.47 -12.78
N LEU A 11 -3.12 16.60 -12.63
CA LEU A 11 -2.18 16.64 -13.77
C LEU A 11 -2.03 15.30 -14.49
N ALA A 12 -2.53 14.19 -13.92
CA ALA A 12 -2.62 12.90 -14.58
C ALA A 12 -3.96 12.70 -15.33
N GLY A 13 -4.73 13.78 -15.57
CA GLY A 13 -5.84 13.83 -16.54
C GLY A 13 -7.16 13.22 -16.08
N LEU A 14 -7.76 13.70 -14.97
CA LEU A 14 -9.01 13.13 -14.44
C LEU A 14 -9.96 14.20 -13.87
N THR A 15 -11.08 14.42 -14.55
CA THR A 15 -12.25 15.17 -14.06
C THR A 15 -13.36 14.21 -13.62
N ALA A 16 -14.18 14.63 -12.66
CA ALA A 16 -15.16 13.81 -11.95
C ALA A 16 -16.59 14.35 -12.16
N ALA A 17 -17.56 13.44 -12.16
CA ALA A 17 -18.95 13.69 -11.80
C ALA A 17 -19.44 12.55 -10.90
N SER A 18 -20.40 12.84 -10.02
CA SER A 18 -20.88 11.98 -8.93
C SER A 18 -22.41 11.88 -8.92
N ALA A 19 -22.96 10.73 -8.53
CA ALA A 19 -24.33 10.59 -8.03
C ALA A 19 -24.44 9.40 -7.04
N GLY A 20 -25.21 9.57 -5.95
CA GLY A 20 -25.56 8.55 -4.93
C GLY A 20 -26.79 7.72 -5.35
N TRP A 21 -27.46 6.88 -4.55
CA TRP A 21 -27.33 6.30 -3.19
C TRP A 21 -28.25 5.05 -3.17
N GLY A 22 -28.15 4.17 -2.16
CA GLY A 22 -29.21 3.19 -1.82
C GLY A 22 -28.69 1.86 -1.24
N CYS A 23 -29.05 1.57 0.02
CA CYS A 23 -28.65 0.40 0.81
C CYS A 23 -29.81 -0.60 0.98
N ALA A 24 -29.49 -1.88 1.18
CA ALA A 24 -30.25 -2.83 2.00
C ALA A 24 -29.32 -3.98 2.47
N PRO A 25 -29.46 -4.53 3.69
CA PRO A 25 -28.51 -5.48 4.26
C PRO A 25 -29.00 -6.94 4.21
N ALA A 26 -28.07 -7.90 4.24
CA ALA A 26 -28.32 -9.24 4.77
C ALA A 26 -27.01 -9.86 5.31
N SER A 27 -27.04 -10.21 6.60
CA SER A 27 -26.18 -11.16 7.31
C SER A 27 -26.54 -12.60 6.90
N SER A 28 -25.80 -13.69 7.11
CA SER A 28 -24.57 -14.04 7.83
C SER A 28 -24.16 -15.47 7.44
N SER A 29 -22.92 -15.81 7.80
CA SER A 29 -22.40 -17.13 8.23
C SER A 29 -21.54 -17.92 7.25
N SER A 30 -20.49 -18.46 7.86
CA SER A 30 -19.23 -18.92 7.31
C SER A 30 -19.27 -20.39 6.89
N SER A 31 -19.25 -20.61 5.58
CA SER A 31 -18.36 -21.60 4.96
C SER A 31 -17.18 -20.82 4.36
N SER A 32 -16.11 -21.47 3.90
CA SER A 32 -15.15 -20.82 3.00
C SER A 32 -15.90 -20.43 1.73
N ALA A 33 -16.60 -19.31 1.76
CA ALA A 33 -17.65 -18.99 0.81
C ALA A 33 -16.99 -18.72 -0.53
N SER A 34 -16.99 -19.74 -1.39
CA SER A 34 -16.66 -19.58 -2.78
C SER A 34 -17.56 -18.51 -3.39
N TRP A 35 -17.04 -17.74 -4.35
CA TRP A 35 -17.78 -16.68 -5.03
C TRP A 35 -19.16 -17.16 -5.49
N SER A 36 -20.23 -16.54 -4.99
CA SER A 36 -21.57 -16.79 -5.49
C SER A 36 -21.77 -16.12 -6.86
N SER A 37 -22.75 -16.58 -7.63
CA SER A 37 -23.12 -15.92 -8.89
C SER A 37 -23.47 -14.44 -8.69
N ARG A 38 -24.13 -14.12 -7.55
CA ARG A 38 -24.48 -12.76 -7.17
C ARG A 38 -23.25 -11.90 -6.91
N ASP A 39 -22.24 -12.42 -6.21
CA ASP A 39 -20.99 -11.68 -5.95
C ASP A 39 -20.26 -11.36 -7.26
N LEU A 40 -20.20 -12.33 -8.18
CA LEU A 40 -19.55 -12.16 -9.48
C LEU A 40 -20.30 -11.17 -10.37
N GLU A 41 -21.63 -11.16 -10.32
CA GLU A 41 -22.46 -10.18 -11.04
C GLU A 41 -22.29 -8.77 -10.48
N ALA A 42 -22.35 -8.62 -9.14
CA ALA A 42 -22.09 -7.35 -8.48
C ALA A 42 -20.68 -6.83 -8.78
N LEU A 43 -19.68 -7.72 -8.76
CA LEU A 43 -18.31 -7.39 -9.13
C LEU A 43 -18.21 -6.93 -10.59
N ARG A 44 -18.83 -7.65 -11.54
CA ARG A 44 -18.85 -7.26 -12.97
C ARG A 44 -19.42 -5.87 -13.16
N SER A 45 -20.54 -5.56 -12.51
CA SER A 45 -21.21 -4.27 -12.62
C SER A 45 -20.35 -3.14 -12.00
N ILE A 46 -19.91 -3.31 -10.75
CA ILE A 46 -19.24 -2.24 -10.00
C ILE A 46 -17.79 -2.08 -10.45
N ALA A 47 -17.03 -3.16 -10.58
CA ALA A 47 -15.62 -3.07 -10.93
C ALA A 47 -15.38 -2.55 -12.34
N SER A 48 -16.35 -2.68 -13.26
CA SER A 48 -16.29 -2.12 -14.62
C SER A 48 -16.74 -0.66 -14.71
N SER A 49 -17.30 -0.09 -13.63
CA SER A 49 -17.71 1.32 -13.57
C SER A 49 -16.56 2.25 -13.16
N ASN A 50 -16.81 3.56 -13.14
CA ASN A 50 -15.91 4.56 -12.53
C ASN A 50 -14.47 4.51 -13.07
N GLY A 51 -14.32 4.63 -14.38
CA GLY A 51 -13.02 4.65 -15.05
C GLY A 51 -12.23 3.34 -14.91
N ALA A 52 -12.92 2.21 -14.87
CA ALA A 52 -12.27 0.90 -14.86
C ALA A 52 -11.45 0.71 -16.14
N ARG A 53 -10.24 0.16 -15.99
CA ARG A 53 -9.39 -0.29 -17.10
C ARG A 53 -9.29 -1.81 -17.17
N GLY A 54 -9.58 -2.50 -16.07
CA GLY A 54 -9.56 -3.95 -15.98
C GLY A 54 -9.77 -4.40 -14.55
N TRP A 55 -10.24 -5.63 -14.39
CA TRP A 55 -10.36 -6.28 -13.09
C TRP A 55 -10.35 -7.81 -13.23
N ALA A 56 -10.02 -8.49 -12.15
CA ALA A 56 -10.17 -9.93 -12.04
C ALA A 56 -10.38 -10.35 -10.58
N ALA A 57 -11.01 -11.50 -10.39
CA ALA A 57 -11.20 -12.16 -9.11
C ALA A 57 -10.65 -13.58 -9.15
N TRP A 58 -10.17 -14.04 -8.00
CA TRP A 58 -9.61 -15.37 -7.83
C TRP A 58 -10.16 -16.06 -6.58
N GLN A 59 -10.20 -17.39 -6.66
CA GLN A 59 -10.35 -18.32 -5.55
C GLN A 59 -9.13 -19.25 -5.59
N GLY A 60 -8.25 -19.15 -4.60
CA GLY A 60 -6.95 -19.81 -4.65
C GLY A 60 -6.17 -19.48 -5.91
N SER A 61 -5.63 -20.48 -6.59
CA SER A 61 -4.91 -20.28 -7.85
C SER A 61 -5.83 -19.97 -9.05
N ARG A 62 -7.13 -20.28 -8.96
CA ARG A 62 -8.07 -20.18 -10.08
C ARG A 62 -8.62 -18.76 -10.23
N GLN A 63 -8.50 -18.21 -11.43
CA GLN A 63 -9.22 -17.00 -11.80
C GLN A 63 -10.69 -17.35 -12.09
N VAL A 64 -11.61 -16.76 -11.35
CA VAL A 64 -13.05 -17.09 -11.42
C VAL A 64 -13.83 -16.16 -12.33
N ALA A 65 -13.37 -14.92 -12.48
CA ALA A 65 -13.95 -13.93 -13.37
C ALA A 65 -12.91 -12.84 -13.67
N ALA A 66 -13.01 -12.24 -14.85
CA ALA A 66 -12.15 -11.15 -15.27
C ALA A 66 -12.76 -10.33 -16.41
N TRP A 67 -12.25 -9.11 -16.56
CA TRP A 67 -12.46 -8.25 -17.72
C TRP A 67 -11.19 -7.43 -17.94
N GLN A 68 -10.65 -7.47 -19.17
CA GLN A 68 -9.39 -6.81 -19.55
C GLN A 68 -8.25 -7.05 -18.54
N ASP A 69 -8.01 -8.30 -18.14
CA ASP A 69 -6.99 -8.62 -17.13
C ASP A 69 -5.53 -8.45 -17.62
N GLY A 70 -5.33 -8.26 -18.92
CA GLY A 70 -4.06 -7.82 -19.50
C GLY A 70 -3.82 -6.31 -19.39
N SER A 71 -4.82 -5.52 -18.97
CA SER A 71 -4.69 -4.07 -18.86
C SER A 71 -3.58 -3.70 -17.89
N ARG A 72 -2.63 -2.89 -18.36
CA ARG A 72 -1.47 -2.42 -17.62
C ARG A 72 -1.53 -0.93 -17.33
N GLY A 73 -1.03 -0.54 -16.16
CA GLY A 73 -0.82 0.86 -15.85
C GLY A 73 -0.15 1.09 -14.50
N PRO A 74 0.03 2.36 -14.11
CA PRO A 74 0.62 2.69 -12.82
C PRO A 74 -0.17 2.09 -11.67
N SER A 75 0.46 1.34 -10.77
CA SER A 75 -0.17 0.82 -9.55
C SER A 75 -0.26 1.89 -8.45
N LEU A 76 0.46 3.00 -8.61
CA LEU A 76 0.53 4.11 -7.66
C LEU A 76 0.87 3.60 -6.26
N SER A 77 0.11 3.97 -5.23
CA SER A 77 0.46 3.64 -3.84
C SER A 77 0.48 2.14 -3.51
N ILE A 78 0.01 1.26 -4.39
CA ILE A 78 0.24 -0.19 -4.26
C ILE A 78 1.74 -0.52 -4.29
N THR A 79 2.59 0.32 -4.89
CA THR A 79 4.06 0.14 -4.83
C THR A 79 4.61 0.03 -3.40
N LYS A 80 3.94 0.65 -2.41
CA LYS A 80 4.36 0.61 -1.01
C LYS A 80 4.34 -0.81 -0.43
N SER A 81 3.40 -1.65 -0.84
CA SER A 81 3.39 -3.05 -0.38
C SER A 81 4.53 -3.86 -0.99
N ILE A 82 4.98 -3.50 -2.20
CA ILE A 82 6.15 -4.10 -2.84
C ILE A 82 7.44 -3.64 -2.14
N ALA A 83 7.53 -2.38 -1.75
CA ALA A 83 8.61 -1.87 -0.90
C ALA A 83 8.64 -2.56 0.48
N ALA A 84 7.48 -2.86 1.07
CA ALA A 84 7.41 -3.63 2.32
C ALA A 84 7.86 -5.09 2.15
N LEU A 85 7.57 -5.72 1.00
CA LEU A 85 8.14 -7.04 0.65
C LEU A 85 9.66 -6.96 0.51
N ALA A 86 10.20 -5.89 -0.07
CA ALA A 86 11.64 -5.66 -0.14
C ALA A 86 12.28 -5.59 1.24
N ALA A 87 11.69 -4.80 2.16
CA ALA A 87 12.11 -4.76 3.55
C ALA A 87 12.00 -6.13 4.24
N THR A 88 10.93 -6.88 3.93
CA THR A 88 10.71 -8.24 4.47
C THR A 88 11.81 -9.20 4.04
N ARG A 89 12.19 -9.13 2.77
CA ARG A 89 13.28 -9.95 2.26
C ARG A 89 14.63 -9.53 2.84
N ALA A 90 14.86 -8.23 3.00
CA ALA A 90 16.06 -7.70 3.64
C ALA A 90 16.21 -8.15 5.11
N ALA A 91 15.10 -8.19 5.85
CA ALA A 91 15.07 -8.71 7.22
C ALA A 91 15.29 -10.22 7.26
N GLY A 92 14.69 -10.98 6.36
CA GLY A 92 14.96 -12.41 6.20
C GLY A 92 16.41 -12.73 5.80
N GLU A 93 17.08 -11.81 5.09
CA GLU A 93 18.51 -11.88 4.77
C GLU A 93 19.41 -11.29 5.88
N GLY A 94 18.83 -10.83 6.99
CA GLY A 94 19.54 -10.44 8.21
C GLY A 94 20.26 -9.09 8.17
N TRP A 95 19.92 -8.19 7.23
CA TRP A 95 20.61 -6.89 7.08
C TRP A 95 19.76 -5.65 7.30
N LEU A 96 18.45 -5.84 7.53
CA LEU A 96 17.51 -4.81 7.90
C LEU A 96 16.70 -5.27 9.11
N ASP A 97 16.54 -4.45 10.14
CA ASP A 97 15.67 -4.76 11.28
C ASP A 97 14.61 -3.67 11.48
N PRO A 98 13.33 -4.00 11.68
CA PRO A 98 12.28 -2.99 11.89
C PRO A 98 12.56 -2.02 13.06
N SER A 99 13.29 -2.45 14.08
CA SER A 99 13.61 -1.65 15.26
C SER A 99 14.89 -0.84 15.14
N GLU A 100 15.74 -1.11 14.13
CA GLU A 100 17.00 -0.38 13.96
C GLU A 100 16.75 1.12 13.71
N ARG A 101 17.69 1.95 14.16
CA ARG A 101 17.58 3.39 13.95
C ARG A 101 17.98 3.69 12.52
N VAL A 102 17.18 4.53 11.87
CA VAL A 102 17.50 4.98 10.50
C VAL A 102 18.85 5.72 10.47
N CYS A 103 19.19 6.42 11.56
CA CYS A 103 20.46 7.14 11.68
C CYS A 103 21.70 6.24 11.79
N ASP A 104 21.53 4.93 11.97
CA ASP A 104 22.64 3.97 11.89
C ASP A 104 23.17 3.90 10.44
N THR A 105 22.29 4.13 9.46
CA THR A 105 22.61 4.21 8.02
C THR A 105 22.68 5.64 7.48
N LEU A 106 21.90 6.57 8.08
CA LEU A 106 21.88 7.99 7.75
C LEU A 106 22.58 8.79 8.86
N PRO A 107 23.94 8.82 8.90
CA PRO A 107 24.67 9.51 9.97
C PRO A 107 24.31 10.99 10.10
N GLU A 108 23.82 11.61 9.00
CA GLU A 108 23.34 12.99 8.95
C GLU A 108 22.16 13.25 9.92
N TRP A 109 21.47 12.20 10.39
CA TRP A 109 20.36 12.30 11.33
C TRP A 109 20.76 12.12 12.79
N ARG A 110 22.00 11.74 13.10
CA ARG A 110 22.42 11.41 14.49
C ARG A 110 22.39 12.60 15.43
N SER A 111 22.71 13.80 14.94
CA SER A 111 22.69 15.04 15.73
C SER A 111 21.30 15.66 15.85
N ASP A 112 20.34 15.26 15.03
CA ASP A 112 18.96 15.74 15.11
C ASP A 112 18.24 14.98 16.24
N PRO A 113 17.77 15.67 17.29
CA PRO A 113 17.18 15.00 18.46
C PRO A 113 15.91 14.22 18.12
N GLN A 114 15.17 14.60 17.08
CA GLN A 114 13.97 13.88 16.65
C GLN A 114 14.34 12.77 15.65
N LYS A 115 15.09 13.09 14.58
CA LYS A 115 15.38 12.11 13.52
C LYS A 115 16.26 10.95 13.98
N SER A 116 17.15 11.15 14.95
CA SER A 116 17.94 10.09 15.59
C SER A 116 17.09 8.99 16.24
N ARG A 117 15.82 9.29 16.57
CA ARG A 117 14.89 8.32 17.16
C ARG A 117 14.05 7.56 16.13
N ILE A 118 14.10 7.91 14.84
CA ILE A 118 13.28 7.26 13.82
C ILE A 118 13.78 5.83 13.57
N THR A 119 12.87 4.86 13.61
CA THR A 119 13.16 3.46 13.23
C THR A 119 12.65 3.12 11.84
N VAL A 120 13.15 2.02 11.26
CA VAL A 120 12.65 1.47 9.99
C VAL A 120 11.14 1.20 10.05
N LEU A 121 10.65 0.64 11.16
CA LEU A 121 9.23 0.37 11.35
C LEU A 121 8.39 1.66 11.36
N MET A 122 8.89 2.75 11.95
CA MET A 122 8.17 4.03 11.93
C MET A 122 8.02 4.60 10.50
N LEU A 123 8.97 4.34 9.61
CA LEU A 123 8.82 4.65 8.18
C LEU A 123 7.70 3.80 7.55
N LEU A 124 7.72 2.48 7.77
CA LEU A 124 6.72 1.54 7.23
C LEU A 124 5.30 1.77 7.79
N GLN A 125 5.19 2.31 9.00
CA GLN A 125 3.94 2.74 9.63
C GLN A 125 3.52 4.17 9.26
N GLN A 126 4.41 4.93 8.61
CA GLN A 126 4.24 6.36 8.33
C GLN A 126 3.95 7.19 9.58
N THR A 127 4.67 6.88 10.65
CA THR A 127 4.66 7.60 11.93
C THR A 127 6.02 8.19 12.28
N SER A 128 6.95 8.27 11.33
CA SER A 128 8.32 8.74 11.61
C SER A 128 8.45 10.22 11.99
N GLY A 129 7.36 10.99 11.92
CA GLY A 129 7.37 12.43 12.19
C GLY A 129 7.93 13.29 11.06
N LEU A 130 8.42 12.68 9.97
CA LEU A 130 8.78 13.43 8.76
C LEU A 130 7.54 14.10 8.17
N GLU A 131 7.71 15.27 7.58
CA GLU A 131 6.66 15.84 6.72
C GLU A 131 6.34 14.89 5.55
N ALA A 132 5.11 14.98 5.01
CA ALA A 132 4.63 14.01 4.01
C ALA A 132 5.53 13.96 2.74
N GLY A 133 6.19 15.07 2.41
CA GLY A 133 7.12 15.16 1.28
C GLY A 133 6.45 15.30 -0.09
N VAL A 134 5.14 15.60 -0.18
CA VAL A 134 4.41 15.69 -1.46
C VAL A 134 5.02 16.74 -2.41
N ILE A 135 5.27 17.95 -1.92
CA ILE A 135 5.87 19.03 -2.72
C ILE A 135 7.31 18.69 -3.12
N PRO A 136 8.25 18.47 -2.18
CA PRO A 136 9.65 18.26 -2.53
C PRO A 136 9.89 16.98 -3.35
N LEU A 137 9.08 15.93 -3.20
CA LEU A 137 9.35 14.64 -3.86
C LEU A 137 8.49 14.36 -5.10
N TYR A 138 7.28 14.91 -5.21
CA TYR A 138 6.44 14.70 -6.40
C TYR A 138 6.37 15.91 -7.31
N ARG A 139 6.23 17.12 -6.75
CA ARG A 139 6.06 18.33 -7.55
C ARG A 139 7.39 18.84 -8.10
N ASN A 140 8.41 18.91 -7.26
CA ASN A 140 9.69 19.50 -7.65
C ASN A 140 10.54 18.56 -8.52
N GLN A 141 10.19 17.26 -8.58
CA GLN A 141 10.89 16.24 -9.36
C GLN A 141 12.42 16.34 -9.20
N PRO A 142 12.94 16.17 -7.97
CA PRO A 142 14.35 16.37 -7.69
C PRO A 142 15.19 15.38 -8.50
N VAL A 143 16.45 15.75 -8.77
CA VAL A 143 17.40 14.89 -9.47
C VAL A 143 17.61 13.59 -8.70
N ASP A 144 17.80 13.71 -7.38
CA ASP A 144 17.96 12.62 -6.43
C ASP A 144 16.88 12.72 -5.36
N LYS A 145 15.91 11.80 -5.43
CA LYS A 145 14.83 11.71 -4.46
C LYS A 145 15.27 11.15 -3.11
N GLY A 146 16.26 10.28 -3.08
CA GLY A 146 16.82 9.74 -1.84
C GLY A 146 17.39 10.89 -1.01
N ARG A 147 18.28 11.69 -1.61
CA ARG A 147 18.83 12.90 -0.99
C ARG A 147 17.75 13.89 -0.56
N ALA A 148 16.76 14.14 -1.41
CA ALA A 148 15.64 15.02 -1.07
C ALA A 148 14.79 14.48 0.10
N ALA A 149 14.62 13.17 0.20
CA ALA A 149 13.88 12.53 1.30
C ALA A 149 14.65 12.60 2.62
N VAL A 150 15.97 12.43 2.60
CA VAL A 150 16.84 12.59 3.79
C VAL A 150 16.79 14.02 4.33
N ALA A 151 16.62 15.01 3.45
CA ALA A 151 16.55 16.43 3.79
C ALA A 151 15.17 16.89 4.31
N LEU A 152 14.13 16.04 4.27
CA LEU A 152 12.81 16.41 4.77
C LEU A 152 12.84 16.82 6.24
N ARG A 153 11.96 17.76 6.62
CA ARG A 153 11.84 18.19 8.01
C ARG A 153 11.14 17.14 8.86
N CYS A 154 11.55 17.02 10.12
CA CYS A 154 10.75 16.35 11.15
C CYS A 154 9.79 17.40 11.73
N VAL A 155 8.49 17.17 11.61
CA VAL A 155 7.42 18.12 11.98
C VAL A 155 6.53 17.60 13.11
N ASP A 156 6.62 16.31 13.44
CA ASP A 156 5.95 15.67 14.57
C ASP A 156 6.96 14.83 15.35
N SER A 157 6.70 14.58 16.64
CA SER A 157 7.52 13.63 17.39
C SER A 157 7.42 12.22 16.78
N PRO A 158 8.53 11.49 16.56
CA PRO A 158 8.48 10.13 16.02
C PRO A 158 7.55 9.21 16.82
N GLY A 159 6.71 8.47 16.11
CA GLY A 159 5.72 7.55 16.67
C GLY A 159 4.38 8.17 17.08
N THR A 160 4.19 9.49 16.95
CA THR A 160 3.00 10.19 17.54
C THR A 160 1.89 10.52 16.55
N VAL A 161 2.22 10.78 15.28
CA VAL A 161 1.26 11.20 14.24
C VAL A 161 1.39 10.32 13.00
N PHE A 162 0.26 9.84 12.49
CA PHE A 162 0.22 9.19 11.17
C PHE A 162 0.10 10.25 10.08
N ARG A 163 1.12 10.32 9.21
CA ARG A 163 1.18 11.27 8.10
C ARG A 163 1.43 10.53 6.80
N TYR A 164 0.44 10.48 5.92
CA TYR A 164 0.57 9.71 4.69
C TYR A 164 1.33 10.50 3.60
N GLY A 165 2.43 9.96 3.08
CA GLY A 165 3.20 10.64 2.05
C GLY A 165 4.38 9.84 1.49
N PRO A 166 5.00 10.33 0.39
CA PRO A 166 6.21 9.72 -0.17
C PRO A 166 7.42 9.72 0.76
N GLY A 167 7.53 10.70 1.67
CA GLY A 167 8.76 10.92 2.47
C GLY A 167 9.29 9.66 3.11
N HIS A 168 8.45 8.95 3.85
CA HIS A 168 8.81 7.72 4.55
C HIS A 168 9.36 6.62 3.63
N TRP A 169 8.80 6.51 2.42
CA TRP A 169 9.11 5.44 1.48
C TRP A 169 10.38 5.73 0.70
N GLU A 170 10.58 6.98 0.28
CA GLU A 170 11.83 7.35 -0.39
C GLU A 170 13.01 7.40 0.60
N THR A 171 12.78 7.73 1.88
CA THR A 171 13.78 7.51 2.93
C THR A 171 14.12 6.03 3.09
N LEU A 172 13.12 5.13 3.12
CA LEU A 172 13.37 3.69 3.19
C LEU A 172 14.19 3.20 1.97
N ALA A 173 13.87 3.69 0.78
CA ALA A 173 14.63 3.39 -0.44
C ALA A 173 16.10 3.79 -0.29
N GLU A 174 16.37 4.99 0.24
CA GLU A 174 17.72 5.49 0.46
C GLU A 174 18.50 4.68 1.51
N VAL A 175 17.85 4.29 2.62
CA VAL A 175 18.45 3.40 3.63
C VAL A 175 18.85 2.07 3.01
N MET A 176 17.94 1.44 2.26
CA MET A 176 18.23 0.16 1.60
C MET A 176 19.32 0.33 0.53
N ARG A 177 19.30 1.43 -0.24
CA ARG A 177 20.32 1.73 -1.25
C ARG A 177 21.72 1.82 -0.65
N ARG A 178 21.90 2.55 0.46
CA ARG A 178 23.20 2.65 1.14
C ARG A 178 23.66 1.30 1.68
N LYS A 179 22.78 0.57 2.38
CA LYS A 179 23.10 -0.78 2.90
C LYS A 179 23.47 -1.77 1.79
N LEU A 180 22.76 -1.76 0.66
CA LEU A 180 23.06 -2.62 -0.49
C LEU A 180 24.37 -2.23 -1.18
N SER A 181 24.69 -0.93 -1.27
CA SER A 181 25.95 -0.47 -1.83
C SER A 181 27.15 -1.04 -1.06
N HIS A 182 27.09 -1.12 0.28
CA HIS A 182 28.12 -1.77 1.09
C HIS A 182 28.22 -3.28 0.88
N ARG A 183 27.20 -3.88 0.28
CA ARG A 183 27.12 -5.32 -0.06
C ARG A 183 27.43 -5.59 -1.53
N GLY A 184 27.84 -4.59 -2.30
CA GLY A 184 28.14 -4.72 -3.72
C GLY A 184 26.90 -4.94 -4.61
N GLU A 185 25.71 -4.56 -4.14
CA GLU A 185 24.46 -4.73 -4.87
C GLU A 185 23.74 -3.39 -5.08
N THR A 186 23.05 -3.23 -6.21
CA THR A 186 22.21 -2.05 -6.46
C THR A 186 20.77 -2.31 -6.03
N LEU A 187 20.05 -1.26 -5.62
CA LEU A 187 18.64 -1.38 -5.27
C LEU A 187 17.77 -1.99 -6.39
N PRO A 188 17.91 -1.60 -7.68
CA PRO A 188 17.19 -2.27 -8.78
C PRO A 188 17.49 -3.77 -8.91
N ALA A 189 18.77 -4.17 -8.79
CA ALA A 189 19.16 -5.57 -8.86
C ALA A 189 18.55 -6.38 -7.70
N PHE A 190 18.62 -5.84 -6.49
CA PHE A 190 17.98 -6.42 -5.31
C PHE A 190 16.48 -6.57 -5.54
N MET A 191 15.77 -5.50 -5.89
CA MET A 191 14.32 -5.54 -6.13
C MET A 191 13.94 -6.61 -7.16
N ASN A 192 14.70 -6.73 -8.25
CA ASN A 192 14.42 -7.71 -9.28
C ASN A 192 14.61 -9.15 -8.79
N ARG A 193 15.75 -9.48 -8.15
CA ARG A 193 16.02 -10.85 -7.66
C ARG A 193 15.18 -11.23 -6.46
N ALA A 194 14.92 -10.26 -5.58
CA ALA A 194 14.42 -10.48 -4.23
C ALA A 194 12.90 -10.31 -4.13
N VAL A 195 12.29 -9.57 -5.07
CA VAL A 195 10.85 -9.26 -5.02
C VAL A 195 10.14 -9.52 -6.35
N MET A 196 10.60 -8.92 -7.44
CA MET A 196 9.85 -8.96 -8.71
C MET A 196 9.79 -10.39 -9.27
N ARG A 197 10.94 -11.05 -9.44
CA ARG A 197 11.00 -12.42 -9.98
C ARG A 197 10.28 -13.44 -9.07
N PRO A 198 10.50 -13.47 -7.74
CA PRO A 198 9.80 -14.44 -6.88
C PRO A 198 8.29 -14.30 -6.90
N VAL A 199 7.76 -13.07 -6.92
CA VAL A 199 6.29 -12.83 -6.99
C VAL A 199 5.75 -13.08 -8.42
N GLY A 200 6.62 -13.15 -9.42
CA GLY A 200 6.23 -13.24 -10.83
C GLY A 200 5.69 -11.92 -11.36
N LEU A 201 6.27 -10.80 -10.96
CA LEU A 201 6.05 -9.47 -11.53
C LEU A 201 7.05 -9.23 -12.65
N SER A 202 6.68 -8.44 -13.65
CA SER A 202 7.55 -8.07 -14.76
C SER A 202 8.82 -7.38 -14.27
N PRO A 203 9.96 -7.64 -14.93
CA PRO A 203 11.20 -6.95 -14.63
C PRO A 203 11.04 -5.43 -14.82
N TRP A 204 11.91 -4.71 -14.12
CA TRP A 204 12.03 -3.26 -14.00
C TRP A 204 11.25 -2.38 -15.02
N ASN A 205 10.09 -1.86 -14.60
CA ASN A 205 9.38 -0.74 -15.25
C ASN A 205 8.94 0.32 -14.21
N TRP A 206 9.83 0.59 -13.25
CA TRP A 206 9.57 1.55 -12.17
C TRP A 206 9.80 2.97 -12.67
N ARG A 207 8.91 3.88 -12.28
CA ARG A 207 9.21 5.31 -12.35
C ARG A 207 10.42 5.59 -11.46
N ALA A 208 11.39 6.28 -12.03
CA ALA A 208 12.61 6.66 -11.36
C ALA A 208 12.81 8.18 -11.38
N ASP A 209 13.74 8.67 -10.57
CA ASP A 209 14.16 10.08 -10.63
C ASP A 209 15.15 10.28 -11.77
N ARG A 210 15.70 11.49 -11.91
CA ARG A 210 16.65 11.77 -12.99
C ARG A 210 17.99 11.05 -12.78
N GLY A 211 18.28 10.60 -11.56
CA GLY A 211 19.41 9.73 -11.22
C GLY A 211 19.12 8.24 -11.35
N ASN A 212 17.97 7.85 -11.95
CA ASN A 212 17.53 6.47 -12.10
C ASN A 212 17.27 5.71 -10.79
N ASN A 213 17.01 6.42 -9.68
CA ASN A 213 16.60 5.80 -8.42
C ASN A 213 15.08 5.48 -8.43
N PRO A 214 14.66 4.26 -8.06
CA PRO A 214 13.25 3.86 -8.04
C PRO A 214 12.41 4.64 -7.05
N TYR A 215 11.15 4.91 -7.41
CA TYR A 215 10.19 5.44 -6.44
C TYR A 215 9.56 4.32 -5.62
N PHE A 216 9.87 4.26 -4.33
CA PHE A 216 9.22 3.31 -3.41
C PHE A 216 7.77 3.67 -3.10
N SER A 217 7.38 4.93 -3.31
CA SER A 217 6.03 5.37 -2.97
C SER A 217 4.98 5.14 -4.07
N THR A 218 5.35 5.19 -5.36
CA THR A 218 4.42 5.10 -6.52
C THR A 218 5.04 4.57 -7.83
N GLY A 219 6.19 3.90 -7.76
CA GLY A 219 7.01 3.59 -8.94
C GLY A 219 6.42 2.57 -9.90
N THR A 220 5.68 1.57 -9.43
CA THR A 220 5.37 0.37 -10.22
C THR A 220 4.29 0.60 -11.26
N GLN A 221 4.44 -0.08 -12.40
CA GLN A 221 3.37 -0.32 -13.36
C GLN A 221 3.12 -1.82 -13.47
N LEU A 222 1.88 -2.24 -13.23
CA LEU A 222 1.49 -3.63 -13.22
C LEU A 222 0.24 -3.83 -14.07
N ASP A 223 0.05 -5.03 -14.59
CA ASP A 223 -1.24 -5.50 -15.09
C ASP A 223 -2.09 -6.14 -13.98
N ILE A 224 -3.34 -6.49 -14.30
CA ILE A 224 -4.28 -7.07 -13.33
C ILE A 224 -3.81 -8.44 -12.84
N ARG A 225 -3.21 -9.26 -13.71
CA ARG A 225 -2.71 -10.59 -13.36
C ARG A 225 -1.57 -10.49 -12.36
N GLU A 226 -0.65 -9.55 -12.58
CA GLU A 226 0.45 -9.23 -11.66
C GLU A 226 -0.04 -8.70 -10.31
N LEU A 227 -1.05 -7.82 -10.31
CA LEU A 227 -1.71 -7.40 -9.07
C LEU A 227 -2.35 -8.59 -8.33
N GLY A 228 -2.93 -9.54 -9.07
CA GLY A 228 -3.44 -10.80 -8.52
C GLY A 228 -2.35 -11.68 -7.91
N ARG A 229 -1.16 -11.77 -8.52
CA ARG A 229 0.01 -12.48 -7.98
C ARG A 229 0.52 -11.83 -6.70
N LEU A 230 0.70 -10.51 -6.71
CA LEU A 230 1.05 -9.74 -5.51
C LEU A 230 0.06 -9.98 -4.37
N GLY A 231 -1.25 -9.97 -4.69
CA GLY A 231 -2.30 -10.25 -3.72
C GLY A 231 -2.23 -11.67 -3.14
N ARG A 232 -1.89 -12.67 -3.96
CA ARG A 232 -1.68 -14.06 -3.51
C ARG A 232 -0.51 -14.17 -2.54
N THR A 233 0.64 -13.59 -2.88
CA THR A 233 1.82 -13.58 -2.01
C THR A 233 1.48 -12.97 -0.64
N ILE A 234 0.88 -11.79 -0.63
CA ILE A 234 0.52 -11.08 0.61
C ILE A 234 -0.53 -11.86 1.41
N SER A 235 -1.52 -12.47 0.76
CA SER A 235 -2.52 -13.29 1.45
C SER A 235 -1.88 -14.51 2.14
N GLY A 236 -0.94 -15.18 1.47
CA GLY A 236 -0.18 -16.29 2.06
C GLY A 236 0.59 -15.87 3.30
N LEU A 237 1.31 -14.74 3.21
CA LEU A 237 2.08 -14.19 4.33
C LEU A 237 1.20 -13.77 5.50
N LEU A 238 0.04 -13.16 5.24
CA LEU A 238 -0.95 -12.81 6.27
C LEU A 238 -1.58 -14.04 6.92
N ALA A 239 -1.72 -15.15 6.18
CA ALA A 239 -2.16 -16.44 6.71
C ALA A 239 -1.05 -17.22 7.45
N GLY A 240 0.10 -16.59 7.71
CA GLY A 240 1.22 -17.19 8.45
C GLY A 240 2.09 -18.15 7.64
N LYS A 241 1.94 -18.18 6.30
CA LYS A 241 2.68 -19.10 5.43
C LYS A 241 3.83 -18.37 4.73
N ASN A 242 5.03 -18.93 4.79
CA ASN A 242 6.12 -18.48 3.93
C ASN A 242 5.69 -18.64 2.47
N HIS A 243 5.93 -17.61 1.65
CA HIS A 243 5.45 -17.56 0.27
C HIS A 243 6.47 -16.79 -0.57
N ASP A 244 6.72 -17.22 -1.81
CA ASP A 244 7.64 -16.59 -2.78
C ASP A 244 9.00 -16.16 -2.20
N GLY A 245 9.55 -16.95 -1.26
CA GLY A 245 10.84 -16.66 -0.63
C GLY A 245 10.81 -15.59 0.47
N PHE A 246 9.62 -15.15 0.92
CA PHE A 246 9.43 -14.27 2.06
C PHE A 246 9.04 -15.06 3.32
N SER A 247 9.60 -14.65 4.47
CA SER A 247 9.19 -15.14 5.79
C SER A 247 7.89 -14.46 6.23
N ALA A 248 6.88 -15.24 6.61
CA ALA A 248 5.64 -14.71 7.16
C ALA A 248 5.86 -13.96 8.48
N GLY A 249 6.77 -14.46 9.33
CA GLY A 249 7.13 -13.81 10.60
C GLY A 249 7.72 -12.42 10.39
N GLU A 250 8.67 -12.30 9.45
CA GLU A 250 9.27 -11.00 9.12
C GLU A 250 8.26 -10.06 8.46
N PHE A 251 7.38 -10.59 7.61
CA PHE A 251 6.33 -9.80 6.99
C PHE A 251 5.39 -9.21 8.04
N VAL A 252 4.99 -9.98 9.05
CA VAL A 252 4.18 -9.49 10.16
C VAL A 252 4.92 -8.41 10.94
N ARG A 253 6.20 -8.61 11.28
CA ARG A 253 7.01 -7.62 12.01
C ARG A 253 7.10 -6.27 11.29
N LEU A 254 7.33 -6.28 9.97
CA LEU A 254 7.55 -5.06 9.18
C LEU A 254 6.26 -4.38 8.74
N THR A 255 5.17 -5.14 8.60
CA THR A 255 3.89 -4.57 8.17
C THR A 255 2.95 -4.26 9.33
N ARG A 256 3.29 -4.58 10.59
CA ARG A 256 2.39 -4.37 11.72
C ARG A 256 1.92 -2.90 11.84
N PRO A 257 0.63 -2.65 12.12
CA PRO A 257 0.14 -1.30 12.41
C PRO A 257 0.75 -0.69 13.67
N SER A 258 0.63 0.63 13.81
CA SER A 258 0.90 1.33 15.06
C SER A 258 -0.39 1.53 15.87
N SER A 259 -0.26 1.92 17.14
CA SER A 259 -1.41 2.35 17.96
C SER A 259 -2.04 3.66 17.46
N VAL A 260 -1.26 4.49 16.77
CA VAL A 260 -1.72 5.77 16.18
C VAL A 260 -2.65 5.53 15.00
N ASN A 261 -2.34 4.55 14.16
CA ASN A 261 -3.22 4.14 13.06
C ASN A 261 -3.27 2.60 12.95
N PRO A 262 -4.25 1.94 13.60
CA PRO A 262 -4.39 0.49 13.57
C PRO A 262 -4.81 -0.06 12.19
N MET A 263 -5.20 0.81 11.24
CA MET A 263 -5.55 0.39 9.89
C MET A 263 -4.32 0.24 8.99
N PHE A 264 -3.20 0.92 9.26
CA PHE A 264 -2.10 1.02 8.28
C PHE A 264 -0.78 0.46 8.78
N GLY A 265 -0.10 -0.33 7.94
CA GLY A 265 1.32 -0.64 8.10
C GLY A 265 1.87 -1.40 6.89
N GLY A 266 3.07 -1.04 6.43
CA GLY A 266 3.73 -1.71 5.31
C GLY A 266 3.00 -1.57 3.97
N GLY A 267 2.22 -0.51 3.77
CA GLY A 267 1.41 -0.32 2.55
C GLY A 267 0.09 -1.09 2.54
N LEU A 268 -0.25 -1.81 3.62
CA LEU A 268 -1.50 -2.55 3.78
C LEU A 268 -2.49 -1.71 4.58
N TRP A 269 -3.74 -1.65 4.09
CA TRP A 269 -4.89 -1.15 4.84
C TRP A 269 -5.68 -2.32 5.39
N ARG A 270 -5.92 -2.35 6.71
CA ARG A 270 -6.52 -3.48 7.42
C ARG A 270 -7.88 -3.13 7.98
N ASN A 271 -8.76 -4.11 8.01
CA ASN A 271 -10.13 -3.98 8.53
C ASN A 271 -10.28 -4.40 10.00
N THR A 272 -9.19 -4.42 10.77
CA THR A 272 -9.10 -5.03 12.13
C THR A 272 -10.08 -4.44 13.15
N ARG A 273 -10.62 -3.24 12.91
CA ARG A 273 -11.61 -2.59 13.77
C ARG A 273 -13.05 -2.90 13.37
N ALA A 274 -13.31 -3.54 12.22
CA ALA A 274 -14.65 -3.93 11.82
C ALA A 274 -15.30 -4.85 12.87
N GLY A 275 -16.61 -4.68 13.08
CA GLY A 275 -17.36 -5.44 14.08
C GLY A 275 -17.18 -4.97 15.52
N ARG A 276 -16.28 -4.03 15.81
CA ARG A 276 -16.20 -3.40 17.14
C ARG A 276 -17.36 -2.41 17.33
N PRO A 277 -17.90 -2.25 18.56
CA PRO A 277 -18.84 -1.18 18.85
C PRO A 277 -18.29 0.18 18.42
N GLY A 278 -19.08 0.95 17.67
CA GLY A 278 -18.68 2.26 17.17
C GLY A 278 -17.72 2.25 15.97
N ALA A 279 -17.50 1.11 15.30
CA ALA A 279 -16.70 1.06 14.08
C ALA A 279 -17.36 1.83 12.92
N VAL A 280 -16.60 2.74 12.31
CA VAL A 280 -17.04 3.60 11.20
C VAL A 280 -16.29 3.23 9.93
N ALA A 281 -17.01 2.78 8.91
CA ALA A 281 -16.43 2.53 7.58
C ALA A 281 -16.04 3.86 6.93
N ILE A 282 -14.81 3.95 6.42
CA ILE A 282 -14.27 5.17 5.80
C ILE A 282 -13.77 4.93 4.37
N GLN A 283 -13.89 5.96 3.54
CA GLN A 283 -13.13 6.03 2.29
C GLN A 283 -11.72 6.53 2.60
N VAL A 284 -10.74 5.63 2.63
CA VAL A 284 -9.34 5.92 3.02
C VAL A 284 -8.79 7.14 2.29
N GLU A 285 -8.93 7.20 0.96
CA GLU A 285 -8.35 8.28 0.16
C GLU A 285 -8.90 9.67 0.50
N ARG A 286 -10.07 9.75 1.15
CA ARG A 286 -10.66 11.01 1.59
C ARG A 286 -10.08 11.52 2.92
N ASN A 287 -9.32 10.69 3.64
CA ASN A 287 -8.94 10.91 5.04
C ASN A 287 -7.43 10.85 5.30
N ILE A 288 -6.60 10.88 4.25
CA ILE A 288 -5.14 10.71 4.37
C ILE A 288 -4.33 11.92 3.89
N ASP A 289 -4.99 12.97 3.39
CA ASP A 289 -4.27 14.19 2.96
C ASP A 289 -3.86 15.03 4.18
N ASP A 290 -4.78 15.23 5.12
CA ASP A 290 -4.52 15.89 6.40
C ASP A 290 -4.40 14.85 7.53
N PRO A 291 -3.46 15.02 8.49
CA PRO A 291 -3.37 14.16 9.65
C PRO A 291 -4.69 14.11 10.43
N ARG A 292 -5.04 12.91 10.88
CA ARG A 292 -6.19 12.66 11.76
C ARG A 292 -5.69 12.19 13.13
N PRO A 293 -6.39 12.52 14.22
CA PRO A 293 -6.01 12.06 15.56
C PRO A 293 -6.11 10.54 15.66
N ALA A 294 -5.38 9.94 16.60
CA ALA A 294 -5.43 8.49 16.84
C ALA A 294 -6.86 8.01 17.15
N SER A 295 -7.68 8.83 17.82
CA SER A 295 -9.08 8.51 18.11
C SER A 295 -9.90 8.22 16.85
N PHE A 296 -9.67 8.97 15.77
CA PHE A 296 -10.31 8.73 14.48
C PHE A 296 -9.93 7.35 13.91
N TRP A 297 -8.63 7.05 13.83
CA TRP A 297 -8.16 5.78 13.26
C TRP A 297 -8.54 4.57 14.12
N ASN A 298 -8.72 4.76 15.43
CA ASN A 298 -9.14 3.68 16.32
C ASN A 298 -10.60 3.24 16.12
N GLN A 299 -11.45 4.12 15.58
CA GLN A 299 -12.84 3.81 15.21
C GLN A 299 -12.99 3.46 13.72
N ALA A 300 -12.04 3.84 12.88
CA ALA A 300 -12.12 3.64 11.45
C ALA A 300 -11.92 2.17 11.02
N CYS A 301 -12.67 1.74 10.01
CA CYS A 301 -12.51 0.47 9.31
C CYS A 301 -12.67 0.64 7.79
N LEU A 302 -12.31 -0.38 7.00
CA LEU A 302 -12.52 -0.37 5.55
C LEU A 302 -13.98 -0.64 5.19
N SER A 303 -14.61 -1.58 5.88
CA SER A 303 -16.02 -1.93 5.69
C SER A 303 -16.57 -2.65 6.92
N ASN A 304 -17.79 -2.28 7.32
CA ASN A 304 -18.54 -2.98 8.35
C ASN A 304 -19.20 -4.27 7.82
N HIS A 305 -19.21 -4.49 6.50
CA HIS A 305 -19.75 -5.71 5.88
C HIS A 305 -18.70 -6.81 5.68
N GLN A 306 -17.42 -6.48 5.88
CA GLN A 306 -16.30 -7.39 5.62
C GLN A 306 -15.65 -7.85 6.92
N PRO A 307 -15.05 -9.05 6.95
CA PRO A 307 -14.46 -9.59 8.18
C PRO A 307 -13.28 -8.74 8.68
N PRO A 308 -12.92 -8.82 9.97
CA PRO A 308 -11.76 -8.11 10.52
C PRO A 308 -10.42 -8.47 9.85
N GLY A 309 -10.32 -9.69 9.32
CA GLY A 309 -9.15 -10.17 8.56
C GLY A 309 -9.02 -9.61 7.14
N PHE A 310 -10.01 -8.83 6.66
CA PHE A 310 -9.97 -8.21 5.34
C PHE A 310 -8.85 -7.17 5.23
N VAL A 311 -8.14 -7.19 4.10
CA VAL A 311 -7.02 -6.28 3.80
C VAL A 311 -7.16 -5.70 2.40
N ALA A 312 -6.78 -4.43 2.22
CA ALA A 312 -6.74 -3.76 0.94
C ALA A 312 -5.37 -3.15 0.66
N LEU A 313 -4.91 -3.26 -0.58
CA LEU A 313 -3.84 -2.44 -1.16
C LEU A 313 -4.50 -1.31 -1.95
N ILE A 314 -4.23 -0.07 -1.58
CA ILE A 314 -4.95 1.10 -2.07
C ILE A 314 -4.01 2.00 -2.87
N GLY A 315 -4.26 2.09 -4.18
CA GLY A 315 -3.65 3.06 -5.08
C GLY A 315 -4.67 4.10 -5.53
N SER A 316 -4.23 5.34 -5.81
CA SER A 316 -5.18 6.40 -6.20
C SER A 316 -5.99 6.05 -7.43
N GLY A 317 -7.13 6.71 -7.61
CA GLY A 317 -7.95 6.55 -8.82
C GLY A 317 -8.57 5.16 -8.95
N GLY A 318 -8.93 4.54 -7.82
CA GLY A 318 -9.61 3.25 -7.78
C GLY A 318 -8.75 2.03 -8.11
N ARG A 319 -7.42 2.13 -7.98
CA ARG A 319 -6.52 0.97 -8.10
C ARG A 319 -6.56 0.19 -6.79
N ARG A 320 -6.91 -1.08 -6.86
CA ARG A 320 -7.20 -1.89 -5.68
C ARG A 320 -6.67 -3.30 -5.82
N VAL A 321 -6.19 -3.84 -4.72
CA VAL A 321 -6.14 -5.29 -4.48
C VAL A 321 -6.83 -5.55 -3.16
N TYR A 322 -7.93 -6.29 -3.19
CA TYR A 322 -8.71 -6.66 -2.00
C TYR A 322 -8.44 -8.11 -1.67
N LEU A 323 -8.20 -8.40 -0.40
CA LEU A 323 -7.72 -9.69 0.08
C LEU A 323 -8.59 -10.18 1.23
N TRP A 324 -9.05 -11.42 1.13
CA TRP A 324 -9.62 -12.21 2.21
C TRP A 324 -8.70 -13.40 2.47
N PRO A 325 -7.64 -13.24 3.27
CA PRO A 325 -6.62 -14.28 3.46
C PRO A 325 -7.20 -15.63 3.89
N ASP A 326 -8.13 -15.62 4.87
CA ASP A 326 -8.75 -16.83 5.42
C ASP A 326 -9.67 -17.55 4.42
N GLN A 327 -10.13 -16.86 3.38
CA GLN A 327 -11.01 -17.42 2.35
C GLN A 327 -10.25 -17.72 1.05
N ASP A 328 -8.95 -17.41 0.98
CA ASP A 328 -8.14 -17.46 -0.25
C ASP A 328 -8.82 -16.77 -1.44
N ARG A 329 -9.52 -15.65 -1.16
CA ARG A 329 -10.22 -14.83 -2.14
C ARG A 329 -9.48 -13.52 -2.34
N ARG A 330 -9.42 -13.08 -3.59
CA ARG A 330 -8.86 -11.76 -3.93
C ARG A 330 -9.50 -11.16 -5.15
N ILE A 331 -9.53 -9.84 -5.19
CA ILE A 331 -9.89 -9.02 -6.36
C ILE A 331 -8.74 -8.08 -6.66
N ALA A 332 -8.41 -7.91 -7.93
CA ALA A 332 -7.55 -6.84 -8.41
C ALA A 332 -8.34 -5.96 -9.38
N ARG A 333 -8.16 -4.64 -9.28
CA ARG A 333 -8.77 -3.66 -10.17
C ARG A 333 -7.75 -2.57 -10.50
N LEU A 334 -7.66 -2.22 -11.78
CA LEU A 334 -7.05 -0.98 -12.23
C LEU A 334 -8.17 -0.03 -12.63
N GLY A 335 -8.22 1.11 -11.94
CA GLY A 335 -9.08 2.22 -12.27
C GLY A 335 -8.28 3.44 -12.69
N SER A 336 -9.00 4.44 -13.18
CA SER A 336 -8.50 5.79 -13.37
C SER A 336 -9.30 6.83 -12.58
N SER A 337 -10.53 6.56 -12.11
CA SER A 337 -11.38 7.61 -11.53
C SER A 337 -11.12 7.87 -10.03
N PRO A 338 -11.05 9.15 -9.60
CA PRO A 338 -11.06 9.53 -8.19
C PRO A 338 -12.44 9.32 -7.52
N SER A 339 -13.49 9.10 -8.30
CA SER A 339 -14.85 8.84 -7.80
C SER A 339 -15.07 7.39 -7.33
N TRP A 340 -14.05 6.52 -7.40
CA TRP A 340 -14.15 5.15 -6.92
C TRP A 340 -14.61 5.09 -5.45
N SER A 341 -15.56 4.19 -5.17
CA SER A 341 -16.08 3.93 -3.83
C SER A 341 -15.75 2.49 -3.42
N ASP A 342 -14.91 2.35 -2.40
CA ASP A 342 -14.63 1.05 -1.80
C ASP A 342 -15.91 0.49 -1.14
N ALA A 343 -16.67 1.34 -0.43
CA ALA A 343 -17.90 0.96 0.24
C ALA A 343 -18.95 0.37 -0.71
N ALA A 344 -19.12 0.94 -1.91
CA ALA A 344 -20.10 0.45 -2.88
C ALA A 344 -19.79 -0.99 -3.33
N LEU A 345 -18.51 -1.31 -3.58
CA LEU A 345 -18.11 -2.66 -3.93
C LEU A 345 -18.24 -3.60 -2.71
N LEU A 346 -17.63 -3.22 -1.59
CA LEU A 346 -17.50 -4.07 -0.40
C LEU A 346 -18.82 -4.33 0.34
N ALA A 347 -19.91 -3.61 0.03
CA ALA A 347 -21.24 -3.93 0.54
C ALA A 347 -21.92 -5.08 -0.23
N ARG A 348 -21.36 -5.53 -1.36
CA ARG A 348 -22.02 -6.49 -2.28
C ARG A 348 -21.21 -7.75 -2.59
N VAL A 349 -20.00 -7.90 -2.08
CA VAL A 349 -19.07 -9.01 -2.42
C VAL A 349 -18.53 -9.75 -1.22
#